data_AF-Q5BVJ4-F1
#
_entry.id   AF-Q5BVJ4-F1
#
_cell.length_a   1.000
_cell.length_b   1.000
_cell.length_c   1.000
_cell.angle_alpha   90.00
_cell.angle_beta   90.00
_cell.angle_gamma   90.00
#
_symmetry.space_group_name_H-M   'P 1'
#
loop_
_entity.id
_entity.type
_entity.pdbx_description
1 polymer ?
#
loop_
_entity_poly.entity_id
_entity_poly.type
_entity_poly.pdbx_seq_one_letter_code
_entity_poly.pdbx_strand_id
1 'polypeptide(L)'
;SSESLEEQWLRCLTGSLKVFNDSLLVLSSLKNVKNQLEFAESTEGSNFLLDATEIYLITRRINISSRKYNVLTPSMQEIFSDIENSFHKLSSYAVVTDLKNKVDQALMSTSPSESECIIQDFMNPALFSYCGVCLSSINLISDPCINSHSNESSDSSQHQTNHHLVHINLAGRHYHISCANFWMNRVDPCLPAFKIPS
;
A
#
# COMPACT_ATOMS: atom_id res chain seq x y z
N SER A 1 19.89 -8.19 -18.30
CA SER A 1 19.75 -6.79 -17.87
C SER A 1 18.97 -6.76 -16.57
N SER A 2 19.39 -5.96 -15.60
CA SER A 2 18.56 -5.64 -14.43
C SER A 2 17.40 -4.75 -14.89
N GLU A 3 16.17 -5.11 -14.55
CA GLU A 3 14.98 -4.32 -14.82
C GLU A 3 15.06 -2.93 -14.17
N SER A 4 14.61 -1.88 -14.87
CA SER A 4 14.63 -0.52 -14.34
C SER A 4 13.61 -0.33 -13.20
N LEU A 5 13.78 0.73 -12.40
CA LEU A 5 12.81 1.09 -11.35
C LEU A 5 11.44 1.38 -11.95
N GLU A 6 11.42 2.03 -13.12
CA GLU A 6 10.21 2.33 -13.88
C GLU A 6 9.48 1.05 -14.29
N GLU A 7 10.17 0.10 -14.93
CA GLU A 7 9.59 -1.16 -15.41
C GLU A 7 8.98 -1.98 -14.25
N GLN A 8 9.71 -2.07 -13.14
CA GLN A 8 9.26 -2.76 -11.94
C GLN A 8 8.01 -2.11 -11.31
N TRP A 9 7.98 -0.77 -11.22
CA TRP A 9 6.80 -0.06 -10.72
C TRP A 9 5.63 -0.17 -11.69
N LEU A 10 5.86 -0.06 -12.99
CA LEU A 10 4.81 -0.24 -13.99
C LEU A 10 4.19 -1.64 -13.89
N ARG A 11 5.01 -2.67 -13.67
CA ARG A 11 4.52 -4.05 -13.42
C ARG A 11 3.69 -4.11 -12.14
N CYS A 12 4.16 -3.50 -11.05
CA CYS A 12 3.42 -3.44 -9.79
C CYS A 12 2.05 -2.78 -9.96
N LEU A 13 2.00 -1.62 -10.62
CA LEU A 13 0.78 -0.86 -10.87
C LEU A 13 -0.18 -1.63 -11.78
N THR A 14 0.34 -2.28 -12.82
CA THR A 14 -0.45 -3.15 -13.71
C THR A 14 -1.08 -4.31 -12.93
N GLY A 15 -0.32 -4.94 -12.04
CA GLY A 15 -0.83 -5.97 -11.13
C GLY A 15 -1.93 -5.43 -10.20
N SER A 16 -1.77 -4.23 -9.65
CA SER A 16 -2.77 -3.59 -8.79
C SER A 16 -4.07 -3.31 -9.56
N LEU A 17 -3.96 -2.71 -10.75
CA LEU A 17 -5.11 -2.41 -11.59
C LEU A 17 -5.87 -3.69 -11.97
N LYS A 18 -5.14 -4.76 -12.31
CA LYS A 18 -5.74 -6.08 -12.57
C LYS A 18 -6.52 -6.60 -11.37
N VAL A 19 -5.97 -6.52 -10.16
CA VAL A 19 -6.70 -6.92 -8.94
C VAL A 19 -7.99 -6.13 -8.78
N PHE A 20 -7.98 -4.81 -9.00
CA PHE A 20 -9.20 -4.01 -8.89
C PHE A 20 -10.22 -4.34 -9.97
N ASN A 21 -9.80 -4.55 -11.21
CA ASN A 21 -10.70 -4.91 -12.29
C ASN A 21 -11.31 -6.31 -12.10
N ASP A 22 -10.50 -7.30 -11.71
CA ASP A 22 -10.97 -8.65 -11.37
C ASP A 22 -11.97 -8.60 -10.20
N SER A 23 -11.69 -7.77 -9.19
CA SER A 23 -12.58 -7.54 -8.04
C SER A 23 -13.92 -6.95 -8.45
N LEU A 24 -13.90 -5.91 -9.29
CA LEU A 24 -15.12 -5.26 -9.80
C LEU A 24 -15.96 -6.22 -10.64
N LEU A 25 -15.34 -7.08 -11.44
CA LEU A 25 -16.05 -8.09 -12.21
C LEU A 25 -16.82 -9.05 -11.31
N VAL A 26 -16.18 -9.55 -10.24
CA VAL A 26 -16.84 -10.44 -9.26
C VAL A 26 -17.98 -9.71 -8.53
N LEU A 27 -17.71 -8.51 -8.01
CA LEU A 27 -18.69 -7.76 -7.22
C LEU A 27 -19.85 -7.19 -8.04
N SER A 28 -19.69 -7.03 -9.36
CA SER A 28 -20.78 -6.61 -10.26
C SER A 28 -22.01 -7.55 -10.24
N SER A 29 -21.82 -8.79 -9.75
CA SER A 29 -22.91 -9.74 -9.52
C SER A 29 -23.83 -9.36 -8.34
N LEU A 30 -23.35 -8.51 -7.42
CA LEU A 30 -24.11 -7.99 -6.27
C LEU A 30 -25.02 -6.83 -6.70
N LYS A 31 -26.12 -7.18 -7.40
CA LYS A 31 -27.01 -6.20 -8.06
C LYS A 31 -27.91 -5.40 -7.11
N ASN A 32 -28.14 -5.86 -5.88
CA ASN A 32 -29.07 -5.21 -4.96
C ASN A 32 -28.36 -4.78 -3.66
N VAL A 33 -28.89 -3.73 -3.02
CA VAL A 33 -28.31 -3.11 -1.82
C VAL A 33 -28.25 -4.10 -0.65
N LYS A 34 -29.19 -5.04 -0.55
CA LYS A 34 -29.19 -6.07 0.50
C LYS A 34 -27.96 -6.98 0.38
N ASN A 35 -27.66 -7.47 -0.83
CA ASN A 35 -26.50 -8.34 -1.07
C ASN A 35 -25.18 -7.57 -0.88
N GLN A 36 -25.14 -6.28 -1.22
CA GLN A 36 -23.98 -5.42 -0.97
C GLN A 36 -23.75 -5.20 0.53
N LEU A 37 -24.84 -5.00 1.29
CA LEU A 37 -24.79 -4.88 2.74
C LEU A 37 -24.33 -6.19 3.39
N GLU A 38 -24.93 -7.33 3.01
CA GLU A 38 -24.54 -8.66 3.51
C GLU A 38 -23.06 -8.96 3.22
N PHE A 39 -22.58 -8.63 2.03
CA PHE A 39 -21.17 -8.70 1.70
C PHE A 39 -20.31 -7.83 2.61
N ALA A 40 -20.64 -6.54 2.75
CA ALA A 40 -19.85 -5.60 3.55
C ALA A 40 -19.88 -5.89 5.07
N GLU A 41 -20.95 -6.51 5.57
CA GLU A 41 -21.09 -6.94 6.97
C GLU A 41 -20.37 -8.26 7.25
N SER A 42 -20.18 -9.10 6.23
CA SER A 42 -19.40 -10.33 6.38
C SER A 42 -17.93 -10.03 6.72
N THR A 43 -17.32 -10.92 7.50
CA THR A 43 -15.89 -10.78 7.86
C THR A 43 -15.02 -10.82 6.60
N GLU A 44 -15.36 -11.70 5.66
CA GLU A 44 -14.66 -11.89 4.41
C GLU A 44 -14.78 -10.67 3.50
N GLY A 45 -15.98 -10.12 3.31
CA GLY A 45 -16.19 -8.96 2.45
C GLY A 45 -15.63 -7.66 3.02
N SER A 46 -15.73 -7.48 4.35
CA SER A 46 -15.08 -6.36 5.04
C SER A 46 -13.55 -6.43 4.91
N ASN A 47 -12.95 -7.59 5.20
CA ASN A 47 -11.50 -7.80 5.04
C ASN A 47 -11.07 -7.61 3.60
N PHE A 48 -11.84 -8.10 2.63
CA PHE A 48 -11.57 -7.89 1.21
C PHE A 48 -11.49 -6.40 0.84
N LEU A 49 -12.43 -5.58 1.32
CA LEU A 49 -12.44 -4.14 1.05
C LEU A 49 -11.28 -3.42 1.74
N LEU A 50 -10.89 -3.86 2.94
CA LEU A 50 -9.69 -3.36 3.63
C LEU A 50 -8.40 -3.75 2.90
N ASP A 51 -8.30 -4.98 2.41
CA ASP A 51 -7.15 -5.44 1.62
C ASP A 51 -7.05 -4.65 0.30
N ALA A 52 -8.18 -4.42 -0.39
CA ALA A 52 -8.22 -3.57 -1.57
C ALA A 52 -7.79 -2.12 -1.25
N THR A 53 -8.15 -1.62 -0.07
CA THR A 53 -7.73 -0.30 0.41
C THR A 53 -6.23 -0.23 0.65
N GLU A 54 -5.62 -1.26 1.24
CA GLU A 54 -4.15 -1.34 1.39
C GLU A 54 -3.44 -1.34 0.04
N ILE A 55 -3.96 -2.08 -0.96
CA ILE A 55 -3.41 -2.08 -2.32
C ILE A 55 -3.46 -0.67 -2.90
N TYR A 56 -4.57 0.05 -2.74
CA TYR A 56 -4.70 1.43 -3.21
C TYR A 56 -3.68 2.35 -2.53
N LEU A 57 -3.45 2.18 -1.23
CA LEU A 57 -2.47 2.99 -0.51
C LEU A 57 -1.03 2.68 -0.96
N ILE A 58 -0.72 1.44 -1.36
CA ILE A 58 0.57 1.10 -2.00
C ILE A 58 0.74 1.86 -3.31
N THR A 59 -0.27 1.88 -4.19
CA THR A 59 -0.18 2.58 -5.48
C THR A 59 -0.03 4.07 -5.28
N ARG A 60 -0.71 4.66 -4.29
CA ARG A 60 -0.54 6.06 -3.89
C ARG A 60 0.89 6.37 -3.42
N ARG A 61 1.49 5.50 -2.60
CA ARG A 61 2.89 5.65 -2.17
C ARG A 61 3.85 5.56 -3.37
N ILE A 62 3.62 4.65 -4.32
CA ILE A 62 4.40 4.58 -5.56
C ILE A 62 4.23 5.86 -6.40
N ASN A 63 3.02 6.42 -6.50
CA ASN A 63 2.79 7.69 -7.21
C ASN A 63 3.62 8.83 -6.60
N ILE A 64 3.54 9.01 -5.29
CA ILE A 64 4.31 10.01 -4.55
C ILE A 64 5.82 9.81 -4.79
N SER A 65 6.32 8.59 -4.62
CA SER A 65 7.74 8.29 -4.80
C SER A 65 8.20 8.45 -6.25
N SER A 66 7.39 8.08 -7.23
CA SER A 66 7.72 8.27 -8.64
C SER A 66 7.93 9.73 -9.02
N ARG A 67 7.16 10.64 -8.40
CA ARG A 67 7.36 12.08 -8.50
C ARG A 67 8.62 12.52 -7.76
N LYS A 68 8.81 12.06 -6.51
CA LYS A 68 9.99 12.38 -5.69
C LYS A 68 11.31 12.02 -6.40
N TYR A 69 11.35 10.87 -7.06
CA TYR A 69 12.54 10.35 -7.74
C TYR A 69 12.61 10.69 -9.23
N ASN A 70 11.67 11.51 -9.73
CA ASN A 70 11.61 11.96 -11.13
C ASN A 70 11.64 10.80 -12.16
N VAL A 71 10.90 9.73 -11.88
CA VAL A 71 10.74 8.56 -12.77
C VAL A 71 9.27 8.31 -13.14
N LEU A 72 8.40 9.28 -12.87
CA LEU A 72 6.99 9.23 -13.29
C LEU A 72 6.90 9.33 -14.82
N THR A 73 6.26 8.35 -15.46
CA THR A 73 6.08 8.33 -16.92
C THR A 73 4.61 8.48 -17.31
N PRO A 74 4.30 8.86 -18.58
CA PRO A 74 2.91 8.98 -19.05
C PRO A 74 2.10 7.69 -18.85
N SER A 75 2.70 6.52 -19.10
CA SER A 75 2.04 5.22 -18.88
C SER A 75 1.71 4.99 -17.40
N MET A 76 2.60 5.38 -16.48
CA MET A 76 2.28 5.32 -15.05
C MET A 76 1.14 6.27 -14.68
N GLN A 77 1.11 7.49 -15.25
CA GLN A 77 0.04 8.46 -15.01
C GLN A 77 -1.33 7.92 -15.44
N GLU A 78 -1.40 7.28 -16.61
CA GLU A 78 -2.62 6.63 -17.10
C GLU A 78 -3.09 5.53 -16.14
N ILE A 79 -2.19 4.62 -15.75
CA ILE A 79 -2.53 3.53 -14.83
C ILE A 79 -2.93 4.06 -13.44
N PHE A 80 -2.30 5.14 -12.95
CA PHE A 80 -2.73 5.77 -11.69
C PHE A 80 -4.16 6.29 -11.77
N SER A 81 -4.54 6.92 -12.88
CA SER A 81 -5.90 7.39 -13.09
C SER A 81 -6.89 6.23 -13.15
N ASP A 82 -6.55 5.15 -13.85
CA ASP A 82 -7.38 3.95 -13.91
C ASP A 82 -7.55 3.29 -12.54
N ILE A 83 -6.48 3.23 -11.74
CA ILE A 83 -6.52 2.73 -10.37
C ILE A 83 -7.43 3.61 -9.50
N GLU A 84 -7.32 4.94 -9.58
CA GLU A 84 -8.19 5.84 -8.83
C GLU A 84 -9.66 5.63 -9.18
N ASN A 85 -9.98 5.50 -10.46
CA ASN A 85 -11.32 5.23 -10.94
C ASN A 85 -11.85 3.87 -10.47
N SER A 86 -11.05 2.81 -10.60
CA SER A 86 -11.45 1.46 -10.20
C SER A 86 -11.58 1.32 -8.68
N PHE A 87 -10.68 1.92 -7.90
CA PHE A 87 -10.79 1.94 -6.45
C PHE A 87 -11.99 2.76 -5.98
N HIS A 88 -12.28 3.91 -6.61
CA HIS A 88 -13.49 4.68 -6.30
C HIS A 88 -14.76 3.85 -6.50
N LYS A 89 -14.86 3.07 -7.59
CA LYS A 89 -15.97 2.13 -7.81
C LYS A 89 -16.02 1.04 -6.74
N LEU A 90 -14.88 0.45 -6.36
CA LEU A 90 -14.83 -0.55 -5.30
C LEU A 90 -15.24 0.02 -3.94
N SER A 91 -14.85 1.26 -3.64
CA SER A 91 -15.20 1.93 -2.39
C SER A 91 -16.71 2.07 -2.20
N SER A 92 -17.50 2.12 -3.28
CA SER A 92 -18.96 2.16 -3.20
C SER A 92 -19.60 0.91 -2.58
N TYR A 93 -18.87 -0.21 -2.50
CA TYR A 93 -19.33 -1.43 -1.82
C TYR A 93 -19.09 -1.38 -0.30
N ALA A 94 -18.32 -0.41 0.21
CA ALA A 94 -18.14 -0.17 1.65
C ALA A 94 -19.35 0.57 2.23
N VAL A 95 -20.50 -0.12 2.32
CA VAL A 95 -21.76 0.49 2.75
C VAL A 95 -21.97 0.52 4.26
N VAL A 96 -21.18 -0.24 5.02
CA VAL A 96 -21.18 -0.24 6.50
C VAL A 96 -20.39 0.97 7.00
N THR A 97 -20.97 1.75 7.93
CA THR A 97 -20.42 3.05 8.36
C THR A 97 -18.96 3.01 8.79
N ASP A 98 -18.56 2.08 9.65
CA ASP A 98 -17.17 2.01 10.14
C ASP A 98 -16.19 1.63 9.03
N LEU A 99 -16.59 0.74 8.13
CA LEU A 99 -15.80 0.35 6.97
C LEU A 99 -15.68 1.51 5.98
N LYS A 100 -16.80 2.17 5.69
CA LYS A 100 -16.87 3.36 4.84
C LYS A 100 -15.93 4.45 5.35
N ASN A 101 -15.95 4.73 6.64
CA ASN A 101 -15.09 5.75 7.26
C ASN A 101 -13.60 5.43 7.05
N LYS A 102 -13.18 4.16 7.10
CA LYS A 102 -11.79 3.75 6.84
C LYS A 102 -11.42 3.92 5.37
N VAL A 103 -12.30 3.49 4.46
CA VAL A 103 -12.09 3.62 3.01
C VAL A 103 -12.08 5.09 2.58
N ASP A 104 -12.98 5.90 3.10
CA ASP A 104 -13.03 7.35 2.86
C ASP A 104 -11.76 8.04 3.37
N GLN A 105 -11.25 7.67 4.54
CA GLN A 105 -9.96 8.17 5.03
C GLN A 105 -8.81 7.84 4.07
N ALA A 106 -8.79 6.65 3.48
CA ALA A 106 -7.81 6.30 2.47
C ALA A 106 -7.94 7.15 1.19
N LEU A 107 -9.16 7.40 0.71
CA LEU A 107 -9.41 8.30 -0.44
C LEU A 107 -8.98 9.75 -0.14
N MET A 108 -9.24 10.22 1.08
CA MET A 108 -8.91 11.57 1.52
C MET A 108 -7.45 11.73 1.94
N SER A 109 -6.69 10.64 2.07
CA SER A 109 -5.26 10.67 2.35
C SER A 109 -4.46 11.21 1.15
N THR A 110 -4.64 12.49 0.86
CA THR A 110 -3.75 13.26 0.00
C THR A 110 -2.54 13.67 0.82
N SER A 111 -1.48 12.86 0.70
CA SER A 111 -0.14 13.06 1.26
C SER A 111 0.00 12.86 2.77
N PRO A 112 1.08 12.22 3.25
CA PRO A 112 1.72 12.72 4.45
C PRO A 112 2.09 14.17 4.14
N SER A 113 1.72 15.09 5.02
CA SER A 113 1.97 16.52 4.84
C SER A 113 3.33 16.76 4.18
N GLU A 114 3.42 17.69 3.23
CA GLU A 114 4.65 18.08 2.53
C GLU A 114 5.86 18.32 3.47
N SER A 115 5.62 18.47 4.77
CA SER A 115 6.61 18.50 5.85
C SER A 115 7.39 17.19 6.08
N GLU A 116 6.87 16.00 5.74
CA GLU A 116 7.65 14.75 5.70
C GLU A 116 8.42 14.59 4.38
N CYS A 117 8.15 15.47 3.41
CA CYS A 117 8.74 15.46 2.08
C CYS A 117 10.06 16.24 1.99
N ILE A 118 10.52 16.82 3.11
CA ILE A 118 11.92 17.25 3.22
C ILE A 118 12.73 15.99 3.48
N ILE A 119 13.57 15.65 2.50
CA ILE A 119 14.77 14.83 2.66
C ILE A 119 15.43 15.18 3.99
N GLN A 120 15.17 14.40 5.04
CA GLN A 120 16.11 14.22 6.13
C GLN A 120 17.13 13.13 5.75
N ASP A 121 17.19 12.79 4.46
CA ASP A 121 17.97 11.71 3.85
C ASP A 121 19.49 11.95 3.80
N PHE A 122 20.04 12.92 4.55
CA PHE A 122 21.50 13.05 4.71
C PHE A 122 22.01 13.21 6.14
N MET A 123 21.13 13.36 7.13
CA MET A 123 21.59 13.72 8.49
C MET A 123 21.54 12.57 9.49
N ASN A 124 20.77 11.49 9.26
CA ASN A 124 20.79 10.36 10.19
C ASN A 124 20.30 9.02 9.60
N PRO A 125 21.16 8.23 8.91
CA PRO A 125 20.81 6.89 8.43
C PRO A 125 20.48 5.89 9.56
N ALA A 126 20.69 6.25 10.83
CA ALA A 126 20.28 5.43 11.97
C ALA A 126 18.77 5.56 12.31
N LEU A 127 18.08 6.60 11.83
CA LEU A 127 16.68 6.88 12.20
C LEU A 127 15.67 6.41 11.16
N PHE A 128 16.04 6.43 9.88
CA PHE A 128 15.12 6.15 8.78
C PHE A 128 15.69 5.14 7.81
N SER A 129 14.81 4.29 7.28
CA SER A 129 15.05 3.49 6.08
C SER A 129 13.98 3.77 5.05
N TYR A 130 14.02 3.08 3.91
CA TYR A 130 13.01 3.22 2.86
C TYR A 130 12.45 1.85 2.52
N CYS A 131 11.14 1.82 2.30
CA CYS A 131 10.48 0.63 1.83
C CYS A 131 11.06 0.22 0.47
N GLY A 132 11.57 -1.00 0.36
CA GLY A 132 12.15 -1.53 -0.87
C GLY A 132 11.15 -1.79 -1.99
N VAL A 133 9.86 -1.42 -1.84
CA VAL A 133 8.82 -1.42 -2.89
C VAL A 133 8.41 0.02 -3.22
N CYS A 134 7.83 0.74 -2.26
CA CYS A 134 7.26 2.06 -2.54
C CYS A 134 8.25 3.21 -2.36
N LEU A 135 9.47 2.96 -1.87
CA LEU A 135 10.51 3.95 -1.57
C LEU A 135 10.09 5.09 -0.63
N SER A 136 8.96 4.96 0.05
CA SER A 136 8.58 5.87 1.13
C SER A 136 9.40 5.57 2.39
N SER A 137 9.63 6.59 3.22
CA SER A 137 10.38 6.47 4.47
C SER A 137 9.70 5.52 5.46
N ILE A 138 10.52 4.77 6.19
CA ILE A 138 10.18 3.94 7.34
C ILE A 138 10.94 4.53 8.52
N ASN A 139 10.24 4.88 9.59
CA ASN A 139 10.87 5.40 10.81
C ASN A 139 11.26 4.23 11.71
N LEU A 140 12.56 3.94 11.80
CA LEU A 140 13.08 2.76 12.50
C LEU A 140 12.86 2.81 14.03
N ILE A 141 12.47 3.97 14.59
CA ILE A 141 12.16 4.13 16.01
C ILE A 141 10.68 3.94 16.29
N SER A 142 9.80 4.56 15.51
CA SER A 142 8.36 4.54 15.75
C SER A 142 7.65 3.36 15.12
N ASP A 143 8.21 2.81 14.04
CA ASP A 143 7.54 1.81 13.22
C ASP A 143 7.92 0.41 13.70
N PRO A 144 7.00 -0.40 14.25
CA PRO A 144 7.32 -1.73 14.73
C PRO A 144 7.86 -2.65 13.62
N CYS A 145 8.98 -3.34 13.93
CA CYS A 145 9.59 -4.36 13.08
C CYS A 145 9.16 -5.76 13.52
N ILE A 146 8.63 -6.61 12.62
CA ILE A 146 8.16 -7.96 13.03
C ILE A 146 9.30 -8.96 13.27
N ASN A 147 10.45 -8.80 12.61
CA ASN A 147 11.56 -9.77 12.69
C ASN A 147 12.69 -9.34 13.64
N SER A 148 12.50 -8.29 14.43
CA SER A 148 13.48 -7.95 15.47
C SER A 148 13.38 -8.97 16.59
N HIS A 149 14.42 -9.78 16.77
CA HIS A 149 14.62 -10.59 17.97
C HIS A 149 14.91 -9.66 19.17
N SER A 150 13.91 -8.90 19.60
CA SER A 150 13.91 -8.23 20.90
C SER A 150 13.17 -9.15 21.88
N ASN A 151 13.91 -9.70 22.83
CA ASN A 151 13.35 -10.35 24.00
C ASN A 151 12.50 -9.33 24.79
N GLU A 152 11.35 -9.81 25.28
CA GLU A 152 10.41 -9.14 26.21
C GLU A 152 9.58 -8.01 25.59
N SER A 153 8.28 -7.84 25.86
CA SER A 153 7.35 -8.45 26.80
C SER A 153 5.94 -8.22 26.25
N SER A 154 5.05 -9.18 26.49
CA SER A 154 3.63 -9.09 26.19
C SER A 154 3.02 -7.80 26.74
N ASP A 155 2.40 -6.99 25.90
CA ASP A 155 1.21 -6.26 26.30
C ASP A 155 0.20 -6.25 25.16
N SER A 156 -0.84 -7.03 25.36
CA SER A 156 -1.99 -7.17 24.48
C SER A 156 -2.90 -5.96 24.66
N SER A 157 -2.53 -4.83 24.07
CA SER A 157 -3.47 -3.75 23.79
C SER A 157 -3.89 -3.85 22.33
N GLN A 158 -5.21 -3.92 22.10
CA GLN A 158 -5.83 -3.75 20.79
C GLN A 158 -5.62 -2.32 20.31
N HIS A 159 -4.38 -1.95 19.97
CA HIS A 159 -4.15 -0.77 19.16
C HIS A 159 -4.54 -1.14 17.74
N GLN A 160 -5.44 -0.36 17.16
CA GLN A 160 -5.65 -0.32 15.71
C GLN A 160 -4.29 0.01 15.09
N THR A 161 -3.54 -1.03 14.71
CA THR A 161 -2.25 -0.90 14.08
C THR A 161 -2.49 -0.28 12.72
N ASN A 162 -2.08 0.96 12.55
CA ASN A 162 -2.03 1.58 11.24
C ASN A 162 -1.00 0.74 10.45
N HIS A 163 -1.45 -0.15 9.57
CA HIS A 163 -0.60 -1.15 8.90
C HIS A 163 0.54 -0.52 8.09
N HIS A 164 0.43 0.77 7.80
CA HIS A 164 1.49 1.62 7.26
C HIS A 164 2.72 1.75 8.15
N LEU A 165 2.56 1.68 9.48
CA LEU A 165 3.64 1.82 10.46
C LEU A 165 4.35 0.51 10.73
N VAL A 166 3.90 -0.62 10.18
CA VAL A 166 4.52 -1.92 10.46
C VAL A 166 5.40 -2.33 9.28
N HIS A 167 6.64 -2.71 9.59
CA HIS A 167 7.62 -3.08 8.57
C HIS A 167 8.33 -4.40 8.90
N ILE A 168 8.99 -4.96 7.90
CA ILE A 168 9.85 -6.14 8.01
C ILE A 168 11.24 -5.82 7.48
N ASN A 169 12.26 -6.37 8.14
CA ASN A 169 13.61 -6.42 7.60
C ASN A 169 13.85 -7.81 7.00
N LEU A 170 14.19 -7.85 5.71
CA LEU A 170 14.59 -9.06 5.01
C LEU A 170 15.91 -8.81 4.29
N ALA A 171 16.94 -9.61 4.64
CA ALA A 171 18.28 -9.51 4.06
C ALA A 171 18.86 -8.08 4.06
N GLY A 172 18.62 -7.32 5.14
CA GLY A 172 19.12 -5.95 5.30
C GLY A 172 18.29 -4.89 4.58
N ARG A 173 17.11 -5.23 4.05
CA ARG A 173 16.19 -4.31 3.38
C ARG A 173 14.89 -4.22 4.15
N HIS A 174 14.35 -3.01 4.23
CA HIS A 174 13.09 -2.77 4.93
C HIS A 174 11.93 -2.69 3.94
N TYR A 175 10.79 -3.23 4.34
CA TYR A 175 9.56 -3.19 3.55
C TYR A 175 8.37 -2.92 4.47
N HIS A 176 7.46 -2.04 4.07
CA HIS A 176 6.12 -2.06 4.65
C HIS A 176 5.52 -3.45 4.41
N ILE A 177 4.87 -4.01 5.41
CA ILE A 177 4.29 -5.36 5.29
C ILE A 177 3.30 -5.44 4.15
N SER A 178 2.41 -4.45 4.01
CA SER A 178 1.44 -4.43 2.93
C SER A 178 2.12 -4.37 1.56
N CYS A 179 3.21 -3.59 1.43
CA CYS A 179 4.01 -3.55 0.20
C CYS A 179 4.63 -4.92 -0.13
N ALA A 180 5.26 -5.59 0.83
CA ALA A 180 5.89 -6.88 0.61
C ALA A 180 4.87 -7.97 0.27
N ASN A 181 3.78 -8.04 1.04
CA ASN A 181 2.70 -9.00 0.85
C ASN A 181 2.06 -8.83 -0.53
N PHE A 182 1.73 -7.60 -0.92
CA PHE A 182 1.16 -7.35 -2.23
C PHE A 182 2.10 -7.79 -3.34
N TRP A 183 3.38 -7.40 -3.25
CA TRP A 183 4.37 -7.72 -4.26
C TRP A 183 4.52 -9.23 -4.47
N MET A 184 4.77 -9.98 -3.40
CA MET A 184 4.97 -11.44 -3.46
C MET A 184 3.75 -12.17 -4.01
N ASN A 185 2.55 -11.73 -3.66
CA ASN A 185 1.31 -12.41 -4.05
C ASN A 185 0.79 -12.01 -5.42
N ARG A 186 1.11 -10.80 -5.91
CA ARG A 186 0.43 -10.20 -7.07
C ARG A 186 1.35 -9.72 -8.18
N VAL A 187 2.64 -9.56 -7.91
CA VAL A 187 3.60 -8.95 -8.84
C VAL A 187 4.70 -9.94 -9.21
N ASP A 188 5.51 -10.34 -8.23
CA ASP A 188 6.63 -11.27 -8.41
C ASP A 188 6.91 -11.96 -7.06
N PRO A 189 7.08 -13.30 -7.00
CA PRO A 189 7.42 -13.99 -5.76
C PRO A 189 8.73 -13.49 -5.11
N CYS A 190 9.62 -12.86 -5.87
CA CYS A 190 10.83 -12.23 -5.37
C CYS A 190 10.57 -10.76 -5.04
N LEU A 191 10.86 -10.35 -3.80
CA LEU A 191 10.76 -8.95 -3.40
C LEU A 191 11.73 -8.07 -4.20
N PRO A 192 11.31 -6.85 -4.57
CA PRO A 192 12.15 -5.96 -5.32
C PRO A 192 13.30 -5.48 -4.45
N ALA A 193 14.46 -5.30 -5.10
CA ALA A 193 15.68 -4.87 -4.45
C ALA A 193 15.97 -3.40 -4.74
N PHE A 194 14.93 -2.55 -4.75
CA PHE A 194 15.05 -1.14 -5.13
C PHE A 194 16.17 -0.47 -4.34
N LYS A 195 17.05 0.19 -5.08
CA LYS A 195 18.03 1.11 -4.51
C LYS A 195 17.52 2.50 -4.82
N ILE A 196 17.65 3.38 -3.84
CA ILE A 196 17.40 4.80 -4.05
C ILE A 196 18.34 5.24 -5.18
N PRO A 197 17.85 5.94 -6.22
CA PRO A 197 18.73 6.53 -7.23
C PRO A 197 19.79 7.39 -6.53
N SER A 198 21.06 7.12 -6.82
CA SER A 198 22.21 7.89 -6.33
C SER A 198 22.33 9.22 -7.05
#